data_AF-A0A0B7MIG7-F1
#
_entry.id   AF-A0A0B7MIG7-F1
#
_cell.length_a   1.000
_cell.length_b   1.000
_cell.length_c   1.000
_cell.angle_alpha   90.00
_cell.angle_beta   90.00
_cell.angle_gamma   90.00
#
_symmetry.space_group_name_H-M   'P 1'
#
loop_
_entity.id
_entity.type
_entity.pdbx_description
1 polymer ?
#
loop_
_entity_poly.entity_id
_entity_poly.type
_entity_poly.pdbx_seq_one_letter_code
_entity_poly.pdbx_strand_id
1 'polypeptide(L)'
;MRIARQLKVPNRFSRGCLAGISYCIIGPQGDVYPCPYMDLKIGSVRETPFSEIWSKDPVLLKLRTQKYGGYCSVCKYRGTCGGCRARAFAGSEGNFMAGDPSCLYGSQEEIKMYPLAIELLLRLQEGLPVVKRPYSVIAEELAVSEQEIFKTLRWLKENGLIRRLGGIFDSRRLGYASTLCAAKVPQEQLQKVVEIINSYNGVTHNYLREHNYNLWFTVTASSPGKLEQVVREIQERTGLKEFHSLPSQDLFKIAVKFSREELTSVFQKRRSCTESLTE
;
A
#
# COMPACT_ATOMS: atom_id res chain seq x y z
N MET A 1 -6.21 16.80 21.16
CA MET A 1 -5.74 15.47 20.69
C MET A 1 -4.88 15.54 19.43
N ARG A 2 -5.46 15.46 18.23
CA ARG A 2 -4.72 15.40 16.96
C ARG A 2 -3.97 16.69 16.64
N ILE A 3 -4.68 17.83 16.67
CA ILE A 3 -4.11 19.17 16.45
C ILE A 3 -3.01 19.46 17.46
N ALA A 4 -3.25 19.18 18.75
CA ALA A 4 -2.25 19.34 19.78
C ALA A 4 -0.97 18.51 19.51
N ARG A 5 -1.11 17.27 19.02
CA ARG A 5 0.05 16.44 18.63
C ARG A 5 0.78 16.98 17.39
N GLN A 6 0.07 17.54 16.41
CA GLN A 6 0.67 18.16 15.23
C GLN A 6 1.43 19.45 15.60
N LEU A 7 0.82 20.30 16.43
CA LEU A 7 1.40 21.56 16.90
C LEU A 7 2.38 21.40 18.08
N LYS A 8 2.70 20.15 18.48
CA LYS A 8 3.54 19.82 19.64
C LYS A 8 3.12 20.51 20.94
N VAL A 9 1.82 20.77 21.10
CA VAL A 9 1.24 21.38 22.30
C VAL A 9 0.90 20.29 23.32
N PRO A 10 1.21 20.48 24.62
CA PRO A 10 0.79 19.57 25.68
C PRO A 10 -0.72 19.32 25.65
N ASN A 11 -1.11 18.07 25.83
CA ASN A 11 -2.50 17.68 25.68
C ASN A 11 -2.91 16.76 26.82
N ARG A 12 -3.84 17.24 27.66
CA ARG A 12 -4.36 16.51 28.82
C ARG A 12 -5.19 15.27 28.46
N PHE A 13 -5.72 15.23 27.26
CA PHE A 13 -6.61 14.16 26.81
C PHE A 13 -5.77 13.02 26.20
N SER A 14 -6.16 11.77 26.43
CA SER A 14 -5.46 10.58 25.92
C SER A 14 -6.02 10.05 24.60
N ARG A 15 -7.31 10.32 24.30
CA ARG A 15 -7.98 9.85 23.09
C ARG A 15 -9.13 10.77 22.65
N GLY A 16 -9.46 10.72 21.35
CA GLY A 16 -10.58 11.43 20.73
C GLY A 16 -11.94 10.82 21.07
N CYS A 17 -12.32 9.70 20.45
CA CYS A 17 -13.57 9.02 20.80
C CYS A 17 -13.35 8.00 21.92
N LEU A 18 -14.17 8.10 22.97
CA LEU A 18 -14.11 7.24 24.16
C LEU A 18 -15.28 6.23 24.23
N ALA A 19 -16.20 6.28 23.27
CA ALA A 19 -17.49 5.58 23.29
C ALA A 19 -17.30 4.07 23.48
N GLY A 20 -17.82 3.53 24.58
CA GLY A 20 -17.71 2.12 24.94
C GLY A 20 -16.28 1.61 25.24
N ILE A 21 -15.29 2.49 25.19
CA ILE A 21 -13.88 2.16 25.45
C ILE A 21 -13.54 2.47 26.90
N SER A 22 -13.78 3.71 27.32
CA SER A 22 -13.50 4.17 28.69
C SER A 22 -14.69 4.86 29.36
N TYR A 23 -15.81 5.02 28.64
CA TYR A 23 -17.08 5.46 29.24
C TYR A 23 -18.28 4.91 28.47
N CYS A 24 -19.42 4.88 29.17
CA CYS A 24 -20.78 4.71 28.68
C CYS A 24 -21.67 5.67 29.48
N ILE A 25 -22.92 5.84 29.03
CA ILE A 25 -23.93 6.65 29.72
C ILE A 25 -25.07 5.73 30.16
N ILE A 26 -25.60 5.99 31.36
CA ILE A 26 -26.85 5.43 31.85
C ILE A 26 -27.89 6.56 31.82
N GLY A 27 -28.97 6.37 31.06
CA GLY A 27 -30.06 7.33 30.98
C GLY A 27 -30.93 7.33 32.24
N PRO A 28 -31.86 8.28 32.38
CA PRO A 28 -32.74 8.38 33.55
C PRO A 28 -33.67 7.17 33.73
N GLN A 29 -33.91 6.42 32.64
CA GLN A 29 -34.66 5.16 32.66
C GLN A 29 -33.80 3.92 32.94
N GLY A 30 -32.52 4.10 33.26
CA GLY A 30 -31.59 2.99 33.47
C GLY A 30 -31.04 2.37 32.18
N ASP A 31 -31.48 2.82 31.00
CA ASP A 31 -30.96 2.37 29.72
C ASP A 31 -29.49 2.77 29.52
N VAL A 32 -28.67 1.86 29.00
CA VAL A 32 -27.24 2.05 28.80
C VAL A 32 -26.94 2.29 27.33
N TYR A 33 -26.11 3.30 27.06
CA TYR A 33 -25.66 3.69 25.73
C TYR A 33 -24.12 3.83 25.67
N PRO A 34 -23.44 3.44 24.57
CA PRO A 34 -22.00 3.62 24.43
C PRO A 34 -21.55 5.09 24.39
N CYS A 35 -22.42 6.00 23.94
CA CYS A 35 -22.16 7.42 23.76
C CYS A 35 -23.48 8.20 23.85
N PRO A 36 -23.52 9.40 24.44
CA PRO A 36 -24.76 10.18 24.60
C PRO A 36 -25.33 10.65 23.26
N TYR A 37 -24.52 10.66 22.20
CA TYR A 37 -24.91 11.08 20.86
C TYR A 37 -25.20 9.90 19.92
N MET A 38 -25.12 8.66 20.43
CA MET A 38 -25.34 7.46 19.64
C MET A 38 -26.62 6.79 20.14
N ASP A 39 -27.65 6.79 19.30
CA ASP A 39 -28.92 6.13 19.59
C ASP A 39 -28.82 4.62 19.39
N LEU A 40 -28.05 3.98 20.27
CA LEU A 40 -27.80 2.55 20.30
C LEU A 40 -27.89 2.06 21.75
N LYS A 41 -29.09 1.65 22.15
CA LYS A 41 -29.33 1.02 23.46
C LYS A 41 -28.63 -0.34 23.49
N ILE A 42 -27.76 -0.54 24.47
CA ILE A 42 -27.01 -1.80 24.66
C ILE A 42 -27.47 -2.61 25.89
N GLY A 43 -28.36 -2.05 26.72
CA GLY A 43 -28.91 -2.75 27.87
C GLY A 43 -29.64 -1.82 28.84
N SER A 44 -30.02 -2.35 30.00
CA SER A 44 -30.63 -1.59 31.09
C SER A 44 -30.10 -2.06 32.45
N VAL A 45 -29.69 -1.12 33.30
CA VAL A 45 -29.19 -1.43 34.65
C VAL A 45 -30.29 -1.91 35.60
N ARG A 46 -31.56 -1.78 35.20
CA ARG A 46 -32.71 -2.34 35.95
C ARG A 46 -32.83 -3.85 35.78
N GLU A 47 -32.24 -4.39 34.71
CA GLU A 47 -32.34 -5.81 34.34
C GLU A 47 -31.01 -6.54 34.53
N THR A 48 -29.89 -5.90 34.18
CA THR A 48 -28.55 -6.50 34.24
C THR A 48 -27.58 -5.56 34.95
N PRO A 49 -26.75 -6.05 35.89
CA PRO A 49 -25.74 -5.21 36.54
C PRO A 49 -24.86 -4.49 35.52
N PHE A 50 -24.58 -3.20 35.73
CA PHE A 50 -23.77 -2.41 34.80
C PHE A 50 -22.38 -3.03 34.54
N SER A 51 -21.77 -3.65 35.54
CA SER A 51 -20.47 -4.34 35.41
C SER A 51 -20.51 -5.45 34.37
N GLU A 52 -21.63 -6.17 34.25
CA GLU A 52 -21.83 -7.23 33.29
C GLU A 52 -22.06 -6.66 31.88
N ILE A 53 -22.95 -5.66 31.74
CA ILE A 53 -23.14 -4.95 30.47
C ILE A 53 -21.80 -4.40 29.99
N TRP A 54 -21.06 -3.70 30.86
CA TRP A 54 -19.77 -3.12 30.54
C TRP A 54 -18.75 -4.16 30.08
N SER A 55 -18.66 -5.31 30.72
CA SER A 55 -17.61 -6.30 30.42
C SER A 55 -17.95 -7.22 29.25
N LYS A 56 -19.22 -7.55 29.05
CA LYS A 56 -19.64 -8.62 28.12
C LYS A 56 -20.42 -8.14 26.90
N ASP A 57 -20.93 -6.91 26.88
CA ASP A 57 -21.77 -6.46 25.76
C ASP A 57 -21.01 -6.52 24.41
N PRO A 58 -21.59 -7.16 23.37
CA PRO A 58 -20.93 -7.31 22.08
C PRO A 58 -20.56 -6.00 21.39
N VAL A 59 -21.37 -4.94 21.53
CA VAL A 59 -21.10 -3.62 20.94
C VAL A 59 -19.88 -3.00 21.61
N LEU A 60 -19.84 -3.03 22.95
CA LEU A 60 -18.70 -2.52 23.72
C LEU A 60 -17.41 -3.28 23.42
N LEU A 61 -17.48 -4.62 23.40
CA LEU A 61 -16.35 -5.46 23.02
C LEU A 61 -15.85 -5.13 21.60
N LYS A 62 -16.77 -4.94 20.64
CA LYS A 62 -16.43 -4.57 19.27
C LYS A 62 -15.78 -3.18 19.18
N LEU A 63 -16.31 -2.18 19.89
CA LEU A 63 -15.74 -0.83 19.95
C LEU A 63 -14.32 -0.82 20.53
N ARG A 64 -14.05 -1.66 21.54
CA ARG A 64 -12.72 -1.80 22.16
C ARG A 64 -11.66 -2.38 21.23
N THR A 65 -12.05 -3.20 20.24
CA THR A 65 -11.12 -3.68 19.21
C THR A 65 -10.51 -2.56 18.38
N GLN A 66 -11.25 -1.45 18.21
CA GLN A 66 -10.87 -0.30 17.39
C GLN A 66 -10.52 -0.66 15.93
N LYS A 67 -10.98 -1.82 15.45
CA LYS A 67 -10.89 -2.24 14.06
C LYS A 67 -12.00 -1.56 13.25
N TYR A 68 -11.93 -0.23 13.19
CA TYR A 68 -12.90 0.58 12.44
C TYR A 68 -12.78 0.31 10.94
N GLY A 69 -13.87 0.54 10.20
CA GLY A 69 -13.95 0.57 8.74
C GLY A 69 -13.80 1.98 8.16
N GLY A 70 -13.99 2.10 6.84
CA GLY A 70 -13.84 3.35 6.11
C GLY A 70 -12.47 4.01 6.33
N TYR A 71 -12.41 5.34 6.37
CA TYR A 71 -11.17 6.08 6.60
C TYR A 71 -10.44 5.69 7.87
N CYS A 72 -11.21 5.49 8.94
CA CYS A 72 -10.68 5.30 10.29
C CYS A 72 -9.90 3.98 10.41
N SER A 73 -10.14 3.03 9.50
CA SER A 73 -9.39 1.77 9.39
C SER A 73 -7.91 1.99 9.07
N VAL A 74 -7.61 2.98 8.23
CA VAL A 74 -6.28 3.27 7.67
C VAL A 74 -5.69 4.60 8.17
N CYS A 75 -6.45 5.37 8.96
CA CYS A 75 -6.02 6.67 9.46
C CYS A 75 -4.87 6.53 10.48
N LYS A 76 -3.79 7.28 10.28
CA LYS A 76 -2.64 7.28 11.20
C LYS A 76 -2.96 7.73 12.63
N TYR A 77 -4.06 8.47 12.80
CA TYR A 77 -4.56 8.91 14.10
C TYR A 77 -5.55 7.93 14.73
N ARG A 78 -5.74 6.72 14.19
CA ARG A 78 -6.69 5.72 14.72
C ARG A 78 -6.50 5.47 16.22
N GLY A 79 -5.25 5.27 16.66
CA GLY A 79 -4.95 4.96 18.05
C GLY A 79 -5.27 6.09 19.04
N THR A 80 -5.23 7.35 18.58
CA THR A 80 -5.42 8.55 19.42
C THR A 80 -6.72 9.30 19.15
N CYS A 81 -7.43 9.02 18.06
CA CYS A 81 -8.67 9.68 17.67
C CYS A 81 -9.78 8.67 17.39
N GLY A 82 -9.60 7.84 16.36
CA GLY A 82 -10.58 6.84 15.93
C GLY A 82 -11.83 7.38 15.23
N GLY A 83 -12.00 8.71 15.09
CA GLY A 83 -13.20 9.33 14.51
C GLY A 83 -14.43 9.24 15.42
N CYS A 84 -15.45 10.06 15.17
CA CYS A 84 -16.68 10.07 15.97
C CYS A 84 -17.55 8.85 15.65
N ARG A 85 -17.70 7.93 16.62
CA ARG A 85 -18.51 6.72 16.45
C ARG A 85 -20.01 7.02 16.30
N ALA A 86 -20.51 8.07 16.96
CA ALA A 86 -21.88 8.52 16.80
C ALA A 86 -22.18 9.02 15.38
N ARG A 87 -21.25 9.76 14.77
CA ARG A 87 -21.38 10.19 13.37
C ARG A 87 -21.23 9.03 12.39
N ALA A 88 -20.32 8.09 12.66
CA ALA A 88 -20.20 6.87 11.88
C ALA A 88 -21.51 6.07 11.89
N PHE A 89 -22.12 5.90 13.06
CA PHE A 89 -23.43 5.26 13.23
C PHE A 89 -24.53 5.97 12.43
N ALA A 90 -24.67 7.29 12.61
CA ALA A 90 -25.70 8.08 11.93
C ALA A 90 -25.51 8.14 10.40
N GLY A 91 -24.28 8.25 9.93
CA GLY A 91 -23.97 8.43 8.50
C GLY A 91 -23.72 7.14 7.72
N SER A 92 -23.84 5.96 8.36
CA SER A 92 -23.56 4.66 7.74
C SER A 92 -24.64 3.63 8.07
N GLU A 93 -25.90 4.04 8.08
CA GLU A 93 -27.06 3.15 8.26
C GLU A 93 -26.94 2.27 9.54
N GLY A 94 -26.49 2.86 10.65
CA GLY A 94 -26.32 2.15 11.92
C GLY A 94 -24.97 1.45 12.11
N ASN A 95 -24.04 1.54 11.15
CA ASN A 95 -22.70 0.97 11.31
C ASN A 95 -21.78 1.87 12.16
N PHE A 96 -21.82 1.69 13.48
CA PHE A 96 -20.94 2.42 14.42
C PHE A 96 -19.43 2.14 14.23
N MET A 97 -19.07 1.10 13.48
CA MET A 97 -17.67 0.78 13.16
C MET A 97 -17.18 1.48 11.89
N ALA A 98 -18.04 2.14 11.10
CA ALA A 98 -17.65 2.80 9.85
C ALA A 98 -16.70 4.00 10.04
N GLY A 99 -16.26 4.61 8.92
CA GLY A 99 -15.49 5.85 8.97
C GLY A 99 -16.35 7.02 9.44
N ASP A 100 -15.75 8.02 10.10
CA ASP A 100 -16.44 9.28 10.41
C ASP A 100 -16.62 10.09 9.09
N PRO A 101 -17.86 10.24 8.58
CA PRO A 101 -18.12 10.84 7.27
C PRO A 101 -17.86 12.35 7.23
N SER A 102 -17.78 12.99 8.40
CA SER A 102 -17.52 14.43 8.53
C SER A 102 -16.05 14.73 8.84
N CYS A 103 -15.16 13.74 8.72
CA CYS A 103 -13.75 13.94 8.99
C CYS A 103 -13.09 14.81 7.93
N LEU A 104 -12.57 15.98 8.32
CA LEU A 104 -11.86 16.90 7.42
C LEU A 104 -10.57 16.34 6.77
N TYR A 105 -10.07 15.19 7.25
CA TYR A 105 -8.81 14.59 6.80
C TYR A 105 -8.99 13.33 5.97
N GLY A 106 -10.21 12.78 5.92
CA GLY A 106 -10.55 11.76 4.95
C GLY A 106 -11.37 12.46 3.89
N SER A 107 -10.83 12.64 2.68
CA SER A 107 -11.71 13.12 1.60
C SER A 107 -12.81 12.09 1.41
N GLN A 108 -14.07 12.53 1.28
CA GLN A 108 -15.18 11.60 1.05
C GLN A 108 -14.90 10.65 -0.14
N GLU A 109 -14.04 11.05 -1.08
CA GLU A 109 -13.54 10.22 -2.16
C GLU A 109 -12.54 9.14 -1.72
N GLU A 110 -11.50 9.43 -0.93
CA GLU A 110 -10.56 8.40 -0.45
C GLU A 110 -11.22 7.36 0.46
N ILE A 111 -12.19 7.79 1.27
CA ILE A 111 -12.95 6.89 2.15
C ILE A 111 -13.73 5.85 1.35
N LYS A 112 -14.23 6.24 0.18
CA LYS A 112 -14.97 5.38 -0.74
C LYS A 112 -14.03 4.59 -1.66
N MET A 113 -12.90 5.18 -2.06
CA MET A 113 -12.02 4.61 -3.09
C MET A 113 -11.10 3.50 -2.57
N TYR A 114 -10.68 3.55 -1.29
CA TYR A 114 -9.66 2.66 -0.77
C TYR A 114 -10.05 1.17 -0.75
N PRO A 115 -11.27 0.79 -0.33
CA PRO A 115 -11.70 -0.60 -0.39
C PRO A 115 -11.66 -1.15 -1.83
N LEU A 116 -12.27 -0.43 -2.78
CA LEU A 116 -12.28 -0.83 -4.18
C LEU A 116 -10.87 -0.83 -4.80
N ALA A 117 -10.02 0.12 -4.44
CA ALA A 117 -8.64 0.17 -4.90
C ALA A 117 -7.84 -1.07 -4.50
N ILE A 118 -8.03 -1.58 -3.28
CA ILE A 118 -7.37 -2.80 -2.82
C ILE A 118 -7.90 -4.01 -3.59
N GLU A 119 -9.22 -4.17 -3.71
CA GLU A 119 -9.82 -5.28 -4.47
C GLU A 119 -9.36 -5.29 -5.92
N LEU A 120 -9.38 -4.12 -6.55
CA LEU A 120 -8.97 -3.97 -7.94
C LEU A 120 -7.49 -4.29 -8.13
N LEU A 121 -6.61 -3.82 -7.24
CA LEU A 121 -5.19 -4.16 -7.31
C LEU A 121 -4.96 -5.67 -7.12
N LEU A 122 -5.62 -6.30 -6.14
CA LEU A 122 -5.53 -7.75 -5.93
C LEU A 122 -5.96 -8.51 -7.19
N ARG A 123 -7.07 -8.10 -7.80
CA ARG A 123 -7.60 -8.74 -9.00
C ARG A 123 -6.70 -8.55 -10.23
N LEU A 124 -6.12 -7.37 -10.39
CA LEU A 124 -5.25 -7.06 -11.54
C LEU A 124 -3.93 -7.83 -11.53
N GLN A 125 -3.48 -8.35 -10.37
CA GLN A 125 -2.29 -9.22 -10.29
C GLN A 125 -2.47 -10.56 -11.00
N GLU A 126 -3.71 -10.98 -11.23
CA GLU A 126 -4.03 -12.18 -12.01
C GLU A 126 -4.07 -11.90 -13.53
N GLY A 127 -3.88 -10.64 -13.93
CA GLY A 127 -3.91 -10.21 -15.32
C GLY A 127 -5.29 -9.74 -15.79
N LEU A 128 -5.29 -9.11 -16.96
CA LEU A 128 -6.50 -8.64 -17.63
C LEU A 128 -7.11 -9.75 -18.48
N PRO A 129 -8.43 -9.98 -18.40
CA PRO A 129 -9.13 -10.87 -19.33
C PRO A 129 -8.88 -10.46 -20.79
N VAL A 130 -8.57 -11.42 -21.67
CA VAL A 130 -8.33 -11.14 -23.10
C VAL A 130 -9.66 -11.17 -23.86
N VAL A 131 -10.46 -10.12 -23.65
CA VAL A 131 -11.79 -9.94 -24.25
C VAL A 131 -11.98 -8.49 -24.69
N LYS A 132 -13.04 -8.19 -25.45
CA LYS A 132 -13.33 -6.83 -25.97
C LYS A 132 -13.54 -5.78 -24.87
N ARG A 133 -14.12 -6.17 -23.73
CA ARG A 133 -14.42 -5.28 -22.59
C ARG A 133 -13.89 -5.86 -21.28
N PRO A 134 -12.56 -5.86 -21.05
CA PRO A 134 -11.96 -6.52 -19.89
C PRO A 134 -12.37 -5.86 -18.57
N TYR A 135 -12.57 -4.55 -18.56
CA TYR A 135 -12.97 -3.82 -17.35
C TYR A 135 -14.45 -4.04 -16.99
N SER A 136 -15.31 -4.36 -17.95
CA SER A 136 -16.69 -4.77 -17.67
C SER A 136 -16.72 -6.10 -16.91
N VAL A 137 -15.91 -7.07 -17.33
CA VAL A 137 -15.78 -8.36 -16.63
C VAL A 137 -15.30 -8.15 -15.20
N ILE A 138 -14.24 -7.35 -15.00
CA ILE A 138 -13.72 -7.04 -13.66
C ILE A 138 -14.75 -6.29 -12.81
N ALA A 139 -15.55 -5.40 -13.41
CA ALA A 139 -16.60 -4.66 -12.71
C ALA A 139 -17.69 -5.61 -12.19
N GLU A 140 -18.12 -6.57 -13.02
CA GLU A 140 -19.08 -7.62 -12.64
C GLU A 140 -18.53 -8.51 -11.51
N GLU A 141 -17.28 -8.97 -11.62
CA GLU A 141 -16.60 -9.77 -10.58
C GLU A 141 -16.53 -9.04 -9.23
N LEU A 142 -16.34 -7.73 -9.25
CA LEU A 142 -16.22 -6.89 -8.05
C LEU A 142 -17.55 -6.26 -7.60
N ALA A 143 -18.67 -6.58 -8.27
CA ALA A 143 -19.99 -6.02 -8.00
C ALA A 143 -20.03 -4.47 -7.98
N VAL A 144 -19.33 -3.83 -8.92
CA VAL A 144 -19.29 -2.37 -9.10
C VAL A 144 -19.57 -1.99 -10.54
N SER A 145 -19.75 -0.71 -10.82
CA SER A 145 -19.87 -0.21 -12.20
C SER A 145 -18.50 -0.13 -12.89
N GLU A 146 -18.48 -0.27 -14.22
CA GLU A 146 -17.26 -0.07 -15.02
C GLU A 146 -16.70 1.36 -14.88
N GLN A 147 -17.58 2.35 -14.64
CA GLN A 147 -17.17 3.73 -14.37
C GLN A 147 -16.38 3.86 -13.07
N GLU A 148 -16.76 3.13 -12.03
CA GLU A 148 -16.02 3.09 -10.76
C GLU A 148 -14.63 2.47 -10.97
N ILE A 149 -14.52 1.37 -11.73
CA ILE A 149 -13.22 0.79 -12.11
C ILE A 149 -12.32 1.85 -12.77
N PHE A 150 -12.81 2.56 -13.80
CA PHE A 150 -12.02 3.59 -14.46
C PHE A 150 -11.67 4.77 -13.55
N LYS A 151 -12.56 5.16 -12.64
CA LYS A 151 -12.28 6.20 -11.65
C LYS A 151 -11.16 5.75 -10.70
N THR A 152 -11.23 4.53 -10.19
CA THR A 152 -10.22 3.94 -9.30
C THR A 152 -8.87 3.78 -10.01
N LEU A 153 -8.84 3.29 -11.25
CA LEU A 153 -7.61 3.13 -12.03
C LEU A 153 -6.90 4.46 -12.27
N ARG A 154 -7.64 5.50 -12.64
CA ARG A 154 -7.08 6.84 -12.82
C ARG A 154 -6.47 7.35 -11.53
N TRP A 155 -7.21 7.27 -10.44
CA TRP A 155 -6.74 7.67 -9.12
C TRP A 155 -5.48 6.89 -8.70
N LEU A 156 -5.44 5.56 -8.90
CA LEU A 156 -4.27 4.72 -8.63
C LEU A 156 -3.03 5.14 -9.46
N LYS A 157 -3.23 5.52 -10.72
CA LYS A 157 -2.15 5.96 -11.61
C LYS A 157 -1.63 7.35 -11.24
N GLU A 158 -2.53 8.31 -11.01
CA GLU A 158 -2.22 9.69 -10.62
C GLU A 158 -1.47 9.76 -9.29
N ASN A 159 -1.80 8.87 -8.36
CA ASN A 159 -1.12 8.75 -7.06
C ASN A 159 0.14 7.85 -7.11
N GLY A 160 0.56 7.42 -8.30
CA GLY A 160 1.77 6.61 -8.50
C GLY A 160 1.73 5.24 -7.78
N LEU A 161 0.54 4.68 -7.55
CA LEU A 161 0.35 3.31 -7.04
C LEU A 161 0.42 2.31 -8.19
N ILE A 162 -0.09 2.68 -9.36
CA ILE A 162 0.12 1.96 -10.61
C ILE A 162 1.09 2.77 -11.47
N ARG A 163 2.29 2.21 -11.71
CA ARG A 163 3.26 2.82 -12.62
C ARG A 163 2.92 2.56 -14.09
N ARG A 164 2.48 1.34 -14.40
CA ARG A 164 2.17 0.89 -15.77
C ARG A 164 1.14 -0.23 -15.71
N LEU A 165 0.19 -0.20 -16.64
CA LEU A 165 -0.67 -1.33 -17.00
C LEU A 165 -0.33 -1.72 -18.43
N GLY A 166 0.06 -2.96 -18.66
CA GLY A 166 0.44 -3.42 -19.99
C GLY A 166 1.09 -4.80 -19.96
N GLY A 167 1.34 -5.33 -21.16
CA GLY A 167 2.02 -6.61 -21.34
C GLY A 167 3.46 -6.57 -20.84
N ILE A 168 3.90 -7.70 -20.30
CA ILE A 168 5.31 -7.99 -20.03
C ILE A 168 5.71 -9.07 -21.03
N PHE A 169 6.74 -8.80 -21.82
CA PHE A 169 7.25 -9.75 -22.80
C PHE A 169 8.36 -10.58 -22.18
N ASP A 170 8.38 -11.87 -22.52
CA ASP A 170 9.53 -12.73 -22.28
C ASP A 170 10.57 -12.47 -23.37
N SER A 171 11.57 -11.64 -23.06
CA SER A 171 12.63 -11.26 -24.00
C SER A 171 13.37 -12.47 -24.56
N ARG A 172 13.51 -13.58 -23.81
CA ARG A 172 14.17 -14.80 -24.31
C ARG A 172 13.36 -15.46 -25.41
N ARG A 173 12.04 -15.50 -25.28
CA ARG A 173 11.15 -16.00 -26.33
C ARG A 173 11.10 -15.10 -27.56
N LEU A 174 11.46 -13.83 -27.42
CA LEU A 174 11.65 -12.89 -28.53
C LEU A 174 13.05 -12.99 -29.18
N GLY A 175 13.90 -13.93 -28.74
CA GLY A 175 15.24 -14.15 -29.29
C GLY A 175 16.35 -13.30 -28.67
N TYR A 176 16.03 -12.45 -27.69
CA TYR A 176 17.04 -11.68 -26.96
C TYR A 176 17.77 -12.55 -25.95
N ALA A 177 19.05 -12.25 -25.74
CA ALA A 177 19.88 -12.86 -24.71
C ALA A 177 20.30 -11.79 -23.68
N SER A 178 20.37 -12.17 -22.41
CA SER A 178 20.84 -11.29 -21.35
C SER A 178 21.73 -12.03 -20.35
N THR A 179 22.69 -11.32 -19.78
CA THR A 179 23.57 -11.81 -18.71
C THR A 179 23.73 -10.75 -17.63
N LEU A 180 23.95 -11.21 -16.40
CA LEU A 180 24.40 -10.36 -15.30
C LEU A 180 25.93 -10.33 -15.31
N CYS A 181 26.52 -9.14 -15.34
CA CYS A 181 27.95 -8.97 -15.22
C CYS A 181 28.30 -8.48 -13.81
N ALA A 182 29.36 -9.05 -13.24
CA ALA A 182 29.94 -8.62 -11.98
C ALA A 182 31.41 -8.27 -12.18
N ALA A 183 31.82 -7.11 -11.69
CA ALA A 183 33.20 -6.67 -11.81
C ALA A 183 33.72 -6.08 -10.48
N LYS A 184 35.02 -6.25 -10.26
CA LYS A 184 35.72 -5.57 -9.16
C LYS A 184 36.46 -4.37 -9.73
N VAL A 185 36.06 -3.20 -9.26
CA VAL A 185 36.47 -1.91 -9.79
C VAL A 185 37.16 -1.12 -8.68
N PRO A 186 38.44 -0.77 -8.82
CA PRO A 186 39.12 0.14 -7.90
C PRO A 186 38.39 1.48 -7.84
N GLN A 187 38.36 2.11 -6.65
CA GLN A 187 37.61 3.34 -6.44
C GLN A 187 38.05 4.47 -7.38
N GLU A 188 39.34 4.52 -7.74
CA GLU A 188 39.92 5.54 -8.61
C GLU A 188 39.47 5.39 -10.07
N GLN A 189 39.07 4.18 -10.48
CA GLN A 189 38.64 3.88 -11.85
C GLN A 189 37.12 3.86 -12.01
N LEU A 190 36.38 3.94 -10.91
CA LEU A 190 34.93 3.72 -10.88
C LEU A 190 34.18 4.61 -11.87
N GLN A 191 34.47 5.91 -11.87
CA GLN A 191 33.79 6.86 -12.75
C GLN A 191 33.97 6.50 -14.23
N LYS A 192 35.22 6.30 -14.67
CA LYS A 192 35.55 5.94 -16.05
C LYS A 192 34.88 4.63 -16.48
N VAL A 193 34.92 3.62 -15.62
CA VAL A 193 34.31 2.31 -15.88
C VAL A 193 32.80 2.43 -16.03
N VAL A 194 32.14 3.18 -15.15
CA VAL A 194 30.69 3.41 -15.19
C VAL A 194 30.29 4.16 -16.46
N GLU A 195 31.05 5.18 -16.87
CA GLU A 195 30.81 5.92 -18.12
C GLU A 195 30.90 5.00 -19.34
N ILE A 196 31.92 4.13 -19.41
CA ILE A 196 32.06 3.15 -20.49
C ILE A 196 30.86 2.19 -20.51
N ILE A 197 30.53 1.57 -19.38
CA ILE A 197 29.42 0.59 -19.29
C ILE A 197 28.08 1.23 -19.67
N ASN A 198 27.80 2.43 -19.18
CA ASN A 198 26.55 3.13 -19.47
C ASN A 198 26.45 3.62 -20.93
N SER A 199 27.56 3.66 -21.68
CA SER A 199 27.53 4.02 -23.11
C SER A 199 26.88 2.95 -24.00
N TYR A 200 26.64 1.74 -23.49
CA TYR A 200 26.04 0.65 -24.24
C TYR A 200 24.52 0.61 -24.07
N ASN A 201 23.79 0.73 -25.18
CA ASN A 201 22.31 0.65 -25.21
C ASN A 201 21.75 -0.66 -24.61
N GLY A 202 22.52 -1.75 -24.66
CA GLY A 202 22.14 -3.04 -24.07
C GLY A 202 22.21 -3.08 -22.54
N VAL A 203 22.80 -2.05 -21.91
CA VAL A 203 22.90 -1.95 -20.45
C VAL A 203 21.70 -1.21 -19.89
N THR A 204 20.85 -1.93 -19.16
CA THR A 204 19.59 -1.38 -18.60
C THR A 204 19.66 -1.05 -17.12
N HIS A 205 20.57 -1.71 -16.41
CA HIS A 205 20.77 -1.54 -14.97
C HIS A 205 22.26 -1.62 -14.67
N ASN A 206 22.76 -0.71 -13.84
CA ASN A 206 24.13 -0.66 -13.37
C ASN A 206 24.15 -0.18 -11.91
N TYR A 207 24.70 -0.98 -11.01
CA TYR A 207 24.62 -0.80 -9.57
C TYR A 207 25.98 -0.95 -8.91
N LEU A 208 26.35 0.04 -8.11
CA LEU A 208 27.38 -0.09 -7.10
C LEU A 208 26.82 -0.85 -5.89
N ARG A 209 27.58 -1.80 -5.37
CA ARG A 209 27.21 -2.65 -4.22
C ARG A 209 28.37 -2.77 -3.23
N GLU A 210 28.02 -2.93 -1.97
CA GLU A 210 28.97 -3.20 -0.88
C GLU A 210 29.43 -4.66 -0.93
N HIS A 211 30.38 -4.96 -1.82
CA HIS A 211 30.95 -6.30 -2.00
C HIS A 211 32.32 -6.23 -2.71
N ASN A 212 33.13 -7.30 -2.64
CA ASN A 212 34.42 -7.37 -3.33
C ASN A 212 34.29 -7.19 -4.86
N TYR A 213 33.26 -7.79 -5.45
CA TYR A 213 32.77 -7.41 -6.78
C TYR A 213 31.75 -6.29 -6.56
N ASN A 214 32.20 -5.04 -6.64
CA ASN A 214 31.44 -3.88 -6.25
C ASN A 214 30.55 -3.32 -7.37
N LEU A 215 30.77 -3.68 -8.63
CA LEU A 215 29.95 -3.18 -9.75
C LEU A 215 29.18 -4.32 -10.42
N TRP A 216 27.85 -4.15 -10.51
CA TRP A 216 26.93 -5.15 -11.06
C TRP A 216 26.02 -4.52 -12.10
N PHE A 217 25.99 -5.08 -13.31
CA PHE A 217 25.18 -4.53 -14.39
C PHE A 217 24.62 -5.63 -15.29
N THR A 218 23.50 -5.34 -15.94
CA THR A 218 22.86 -6.30 -16.86
C THR A 218 23.12 -5.89 -18.29
N VAL A 219 23.54 -6.82 -19.13
CA VAL A 219 23.70 -6.61 -20.57
C VAL A 219 22.63 -7.42 -21.29
N THR A 220 21.98 -6.80 -22.28
CA THR A 220 20.99 -7.45 -23.14
C THR A 220 21.34 -7.19 -24.61
N ALA A 221 21.26 -8.22 -25.44
CA ALA A 221 21.52 -8.13 -26.87
C ALA A 221 20.51 -8.98 -27.67
N SER A 222 20.42 -8.74 -28.97
CA SER A 222 19.43 -9.40 -29.84
C SER A 222 19.71 -10.87 -30.16
N SER A 223 20.80 -11.43 -29.63
CA SER A 223 21.20 -12.83 -29.81
C SER A 223 22.34 -13.19 -28.84
N PRO A 224 22.54 -14.47 -28.51
CA PRO A 224 23.67 -14.92 -27.68
C PRO A 224 25.05 -14.49 -28.22
N GLY A 225 25.31 -14.64 -29.52
CA GLY A 225 26.60 -14.27 -30.11
C GLY A 225 26.92 -12.76 -29.98
N LYS A 226 25.94 -11.90 -30.24
CA LYS A 226 26.09 -10.45 -30.00
C LYS A 226 26.29 -10.11 -28.52
N LEU A 227 25.64 -10.84 -27.62
CA LEU A 227 25.82 -10.64 -26.18
C LEU A 227 27.26 -10.90 -25.78
N GLU A 228 27.82 -12.04 -26.21
CA GLU A 228 29.23 -12.38 -25.95
C GLU A 228 30.18 -11.32 -26.50
N GLN A 229 29.93 -10.82 -27.72
CA GLN A 229 30.73 -9.76 -28.33
C GLN A 229 30.70 -8.47 -27.48
N VAL A 230 29.52 -8.01 -27.10
CA VAL A 230 29.36 -6.78 -26.30
C VAL A 230 30.02 -6.93 -24.92
N VAL A 231 29.88 -8.08 -24.27
CA VAL A 231 30.48 -8.34 -22.97
C VAL A 231 32.01 -8.31 -23.05
N ARG A 232 32.60 -8.94 -24.08
CA ARG A 232 34.05 -8.89 -24.33
C ARG A 232 34.52 -7.46 -24.60
N GLU A 233 33.82 -6.71 -25.43
CA GLU A 233 34.15 -5.31 -25.74
C GLU A 233 34.12 -4.43 -24.47
N ILE A 234 33.13 -4.61 -23.60
CA ILE A 234 33.06 -3.91 -22.31
C ILE A 234 34.28 -4.26 -21.45
N GLN A 235 34.63 -5.55 -21.33
CA GLN A 235 35.76 -5.99 -20.52
C GLN A 235 37.08 -5.41 -21.05
N GLU A 236 37.27 -5.42 -22.37
CA GLU A 236 38.46 -4.87 -23.03
C GLU A 236 38.58 -3.36 -22.84
N ARG A 237 37.49 -2.61 -23.10
CA ARG A 237 37.49 -1.14 -22.97
C ARG A 237 37.65 -0.67 -21.52
N THR A 238 37.14 -1.43 -20.56
CA THR A 238 37.29 -1.12 -19.13
C THR A 238 38.65 -1.57 -18.59
N GLY A 239 39.32 -2.53 -19.22
CA GLY A 239 40.61 -3.07 -18.79
C GLY A 239 40.54 -3.88 -17.48
N LEU A 240 39.34 -4.31 -17.08
CA LEU A 240 39.12 -4.97 -15.79
C LEU A 240 39.53 -6.45 -15.87
N LYS A 241 40.42 -6.85 -14.97
CA LYS A 241 40.88 -8.24 -14.85
C LYS A 241 39.85 -9.14 -14.16
N GLU A 242 39.24 -8.63 -13.09
CA GLU A 242 38.22 -9.34 -12.30
C GLU A 242 36.83 -8.95 -12.80
N PHE A 243 36.39 -9.62 -13.88
CA PHE A 243 35.13 -9.40 -14.58
C PHE A 243 34.50 -10.75 -14.95
N HIS A 244 33.23 -10.95 -14.59
CA HIS A 244 32.52 -12.22 -14.83
C HIS A 244 31.17 -11.99 -15.49
N SER A 245 30.85 -12.82 -16.49
CA SER A 245 29.51 -12.97 -17.05
C SER A 245 28.81 -14.13 -16.34
N LEU A 246 27.62 -13.87 -15.80
CA LEU A 246 26.83 -14.79 -14.99
C LEU A 246 25.46 -14.99 -15.65
N PRO A 247 25.38 -15.79 -16.74
CA PRO A 247 24.11 -16.06 -17.41
C PRO A 247 23.20 -16.93 -16.53
N SER A 248 21.91 -16.57 -16.47
CA SER A 248 20.90 -17.37 -15.76
C SER A 248 20.64 -18.68 -16.51
N GLN A 249 20.91 -19.80 -15.84
CA GLN A 249 20.60 -21.16 -16.33
C GLN A 249 19.15 -21.53 -16.00
N ASP A 250 18.79 -21.38 -14.73
CA ASP A 250 17.47 -21.72 -14.20
C ASP A 250 16.78 -20.50 -13.58
N LEU A 251 15.46 -20.45 -13.69
CA LEU A 251 14.60 -19.40 -13.11
C LEU A 251 13.62 -20.03 -12.12
N PHE A 252 13.80 -19.73 -10.83
CA PHE A 252 13.00 -20.31 -9.76
C PHE A 252 11.74 -19.48 -9.43
N LYS A 253 11.80 -18.14 -9.58
CA LYS A 253 10.69 -17.23 -9.26
C LYS A 253 10.84 -15.90 -9.99
N ILE A 254 9.75 -15.41 -10.59
CA ILE A 254 9.73 -14.12 -11.31
C ILE A 254 8.58 -13.19 -10.91
N ALA A 255 7.55 -13.72 -10.24
CA ALA A 255 6.38 -12.94 -9.85
C ALA A 255 6.43 -12.56 -8.37
N VAL A 256 6.21 -11.28 -8.10
CA VAL A 256 5.89 -10.76 -6.77
C VAL A 256 4.39 -10.44 -6.80
N LYS A 257 3.62 -11.14 -5.98
CA LYS A 257 2.23 -10.82 -5.71
C LYS A 257 2.15 -10.23 -4.31
N PHE A 258 1.37 -9.17 -4.17
CA PHE A 258 1.07 -8.55 -2.89
C PHE A 258 -0.20 -9.18 -2.30
N SER A 259 -0.13 -9.46 -1.01
CA SER A 259 -1.27 -9.79 -0.17
C SER A 259 -2.12 -8.56 0.11
N ARG A 260 -3.34 -8.79 0.59
CA ARG A 260 -4.24 -7.73 1.05
C ARG A 260 -3.61 -6.92 2.18
N GLU A 261 -2.94 -7.58 3.11
CA GLU A 261 -2.29 -6.98 4.27
C GLU A 261 -1.18 -6.01 3.84
N GLU A 262 -0.36 -6.43 2.87
CA GLU A 262 0.72 -5.60 2.31
C GLU A 262 0.17 -4.38 1.58
N LEU A 263 -0.83 -4.56 0.70
CA LEU A 263 -1.47 -3.44 0.01
C LEU A 263 -2.09 -2.46 1.01
N THR A 264 -2.81 -2.97 2.00
CA THR A 264 -3.40 -2.17 3.08
C THR A 264 -2.33 -1.36 3.81
N SER A 265 -1.17 -1.97 4.09
CA SER A 265 -0.02 -1.28 4.71
C SER A 265 0.55 -0.16 3.82
N VAL A 266 0.65 -0.36 2.50
CA VAL A 266 1.12 0.67 1.55
C VAL A 266 0.20 1.89 1.58
N PHE A 267 -1.11 1.68 1.53
CA PHE A 267 -2.10 2.77 1.63
C PHE A 267 -2.04 3.51 2.97
N GLN A 268 -1.71 2.81 4.06
CA GLN A 268 -1.49 3.42 5.38
C GLN A 268 -0.21 4.25 5.44
N LYS A 269 0.91 3.76 4.87
CA LYS A 269 2.22 4.44 4.89
C LYS A 269 2.28 5.68 3.99
N ARG A 270 1.72 5.66 2.79
CA ARG A 270 1.78 6.82 1.87
C ARG A 270 1.17 8.09 2.47
N ARG A 271 0.20 7.92 3.38
CA ARG A 271 -0.46 9.02 4.08
C ARG A 271 0.39 9.68 5.18
N SER A 272 1.48 9.05 5.63
CA SER A 272 2.41 9.70 6.57
C SER A 272 3.42 10.61 5.87
N CYS A 273 3.67 10.42 4.57
CA CYS A 273 4.71 11.12 3.80
C CYS A 273 4.17 12.37 3.07
N THR A 274 2.86 12.40 2.73
CA THR A 274 2.21 13.60 2.17
C THR A 274 2.06 14.75 3.18
N GLU A 275 2.13 14.45 4.48
CA GLU A 275 2.10 15.49 5.54
C GLU A 275 3.48 16.08 5.87
N SER A 276 4.58 15.58 5.28
CA SER A 276 5.94 16.16 5.44
C SER A 276 6.37 17.04 4.26
N LEU A 277 5.52 17.22 3.25
CA LEU A 277 5.78 18.04 2.05
C LEU A 277 4.95 19.34 2.04
N THR A 278 4.26 19.64 3.15
CA THR A 278 3.52 20.90 3.37
C THR A 278 4.08 21.67 4.57
N GLU A 279 5.38 21.52 4.83
CA GLU A 279 6.18 22.42 5.68
C GLU A 279 7.17 23.19 4.81
#